data_AF-A0A965CUL4-F1
#
_entry.id   AF-A0A965CUL4-F1
#
_cell.length_a   1.000
_cell.length_b   1.000
_cell.length_c   1.000
_cell.angle_alpha   90.00
_cell.angle_beta   90.00
_cell.angle_gamma   90.00
#
_symmetry.space_group_name_H-M   'P 1'
#
loop_
_entity.id
_entity.type
_entity.pdbx_description
1 polymer ?
#
loop_
_entity_poly.entity_id
_entity_poly.type
_entity_poly.pdbx_seq_one_letter_code
_entity_poly.pdbx_strand_id
1 'polypeptide(L)'
;MWQARHVQARLAALYPQCQVTILGMTTQGDRILDKALDKIGGKGLFVKELEEALADGRADLAVHSMKDVPMVMPDGFAMAAISEREDPRDAFVSNRFAGLEALPAGSVVGTSSQRRESQLRARYPRLVVEPLRGNLQTRLKKLDDGGYAAIILAAAGLKRLGLAARIAAILP
;
A
#
# COMPACT_ATOMS: atom_id res chain seq x y z
N MET A 1 -10.85 -0.74 -0.16
CA MET A 1 -12.07 -0.84 -1.00
C MET A 1 -11.84 -1.33 -2.42
N TRP A 2 -10.95 -0.75 -3.24
CA TRP A 2 -10.78 -1.19 -4.64
C TRP A 2 -10.54 -2.70 -4.78
N GLN A 3 -9.63 -3.26 -3.97
CA GLN A 3 -9.27 -4.69 -4.04
C GLN A 3 -10.44 -5.61 -3.69
N ALA A 4 -11.22 -5.26 -2.67
CA ALA A 4 -12.43 -5.99 -2.30
C ALA A 4 -13.46 -5.99 -3.45
N ARG A 5 -13.69 -4.83 -4.08
CA ARG A 5 -14.58 -4.73 -5.25
C ARG A 5 -14.08 -5.51 -6.46
N HIS A 6 -12.77 -5.52 -6.69
CA HIS A 6 -12.18 -6.32 -7.76
C HIS A 6 -12.42 -7.82 -7.54
N VAL A 7 -12.20 -8.32 -6.32
CA VAL A 7 -12.48 -9.72 -5.97
C VAL A 7 -13.98 -10.02 -6.04
N GLN A 8 -14.83 -9.14 -5.51
CA GLN A 8 -16.30 -9.25 -5.61
C GLN A 8 -16.75 -9.40 -7.06
N ALA A 9 -16.28 -8.54 -7.97
CA ALA A 9 -16.64 -8.59 -9.38
C ALA A 9 -16.20 -9.91 -10.04
N ARG A 10 -15.01 -10.41 -9.69
CA ARG A 10 -14.53 -11.71 -10.20
C ARG A 10 -15.37 -12.88 -9.68
N LEU A 11 -15.70 -12.89 -8.40
CA LEU A 11 -16.54 -13.93 -7.81
C LEU A 11 -17.95 -13.89 -8.39
N ALA A 12 -18.54 -12.71 -8.56
CA ALA A 12 -19.86 -12.54 -9.17
C ALA A 12 -19.89 -13.02 -10.63
N ALA A 13 -18.80 -12.83 -11.39
CA ALA A 13 -18.69 -13.32 -12.76
C ALA A 13 -18.56 -14.85 -12.83
N LEU A 14 -17.82 -15.46 -11.91
CA LEU A 14 -17.61 -16.92 -11.86
C LEU A 14 -18.79 -17.68 -11.24
N TYR A 15 -19.48 -17.04 -10.29
CA TYR A 15 -20.58 -17.63 -9.53
C TYR A 15 -21.81 -16.70 -9.55
N PRO A 16 -22.53 -16.57 -10.68
CA PRO A 16 -23.62 -15.59 -10.82
C PRO A 16 -24.79 -15.78 -9.87
N GLN A 17 -24.97 -16.99 -9.33
CA GLN A 17 -26.01 -17.30 -8.34
C GLN A 17 -25.59 -17.02 -6.89
N CYS A 18 -24.30 -16.76 -6.64
CA CYS A 18 -23.79 -16.44 -5.32
C CYS A 18 -23.93 -14.93 -5.05
N GLN A 19 -24.56 -14.57 -3.94
CA GLN A 19 -24.59 -13.19 -3.48
C GLN A 19 -23.27 -12.85 -2.79
N VAL A 20 -22.43 -12.03 -3.43
CA VAL A 20 -21.15 -11.59 -2.85
C VAL A 20 -21.31 -10.19 -2.26
N THR A 21 -21.24 -10.07 -0.94
CA THR A 21 -21.33 -8.79 -0.21
C THR A 21 -19.97 -8.37 0.32
N ILE A 22 -19.76 -7.05 0.49
CA ILE A 22 -18.53 -6.52 1.09
C ILE A 22 -18.85 -6.05 2.50
N LEU A 23 -18.25 -6.71 3.49
CA LEU A 23 -18.18 -6.22 4.87
C LEU A 23 -17.02 -5.21 4.98
N GLY A 24 -17.35 -3.92 5.01
CA GLY A 24 -16.35 -2.87 5.24
C GLY A 24 -15.86 -2.89 6.68
N MET A 25 -14.53 -2.89 6.88
CA MET A 25 -13.91 -2.86 8.20
C MET A 25 -12.86 -1.76 8.29
N THR A 26 -12.71 -1.16 9.47
CA THR A 26 -11.66 -0.17 9.77
C THR A 26 -10.70 -0.80 10.77
N THR A 27 -9.43 -0.94 10.38
CA THR A 27 -8.40 -1.56 11.22
C THR A 27 -7.79 -0.57 12.20
N GLN A 28 -7.13 -1.05 13.26
CA GLN A 28 -6.32 -0.18 14.13
C GLN A 28 -5.21 0.55 13.36
N GLY A 29 -4.61 -0.09 12.36
CA GLY A 29 -3.62 0.53 11.47
C GLY A 29 -4.16 1.74 10.70
N ASP A 30 -5.47 1.79 10.42
CA ASP A 30 -6.11 2.96 9.80
C ASP A 30 -6.35 4.11 10.79
N ARG A 31 -6.48 3.79 12.09
CA ARG A 31 -6.76 4.77 13.15
C ARG A 31 -5.48 5.40 13.72
N ILE A 32 -4.35 4.69 13.72
CA ILE A 32 -3.09 5.16 14.30
C ILE A 32 -2.20 5.74 13.20
N LEU A 33 -2.35 7.03 12.92
CA LEU A 33 -1.51 7.73 11.93
C LEU A 33 -0.20 8.28 12.55
N ASP A 34 -0.15 8.48 13.87
CA ASP A 34 0.81 9.38 14.52
C ASP A 34 2.01 8.71 15.19
N LYS A 35 2.10 7.36 15.20
CA LYS A 35 3.21 6.61 15.82
C LYS A 35 3.98 5.74 14.83
N ALA A 36 5.31 5.79 14.90
CA ALA A 36 6.23 5.03 14.05
C ALA A 36 5.88 3.51 14.06
N LEU A 37 5.82 2.83 12.89
CA LEU A 37 5.30 1.44 12.75
C LEU A 37 6.18 0.44 13.52
N ASP A 38 7.48 0.70 13.50
CA ASP A 38 8.53 0.07 14.30
C ASP A 38 8.33 0.24 15.81
N LYS A 39 7.72 1.34 16.26
CA LYS A 39 7.39 1.58 17.68
C LYS A 39 6.04 1.00 18.13
N ILE A 40 5.18 0.57 17.20
CA ILE A 40 3.85 0.02 17.55
C ILE A 40 3.91 -1.49 17.84
N GLY A 41 5.00 -2.19 17.51
CA GLY A 41 5.29 -3.53 18.03
C GLY A 41 4.08 -4.47 18.01
N GLY A 42 3.55 -4.79 16.83
CA GLY A 42 2.39 -5.67 16.70
C GLY A 42 2.30 -6.28 15.31
N LYS A 43 2.69 -7.55 15.18
CA LYS A 43 2.33 -8.36 14.01
C LYS A 43 0.80 -8.36 13.92
N GLY A 44 0.23 -7.97 12.77
CA GLY A 44 -1.22 -8.04 12.52
C GLY A 44 -2.04 -6.74 12.63
N LEU A 45 -1.41 -5.55 12.71
CA LEU A 45 -2.11 -4.24 12.79
C LEU A 45 -3.17 -3.97 11.70
N PHE A 46 -3.08 -4.66 10.57
CA PHE A 46 -4.03 -4.55 9.44
C PHE A 46 -4.83 -5.82 9.19
N VAL A 47 -4.65 -6.85 10.02
CA VAL A 47 -5.13 -8.22 9.75
C VAL A 47 -6.00 -8.73 10.90
N LYS A 48 -5.75 -8.30 12.13
CA LYS A 48 -6.45 -8.80 13.32
C LYS A 48 -7.98 -8.67 13.23
N GLU A 49 -8.49 -7.49 12.85
CA GLU A 49 -9.94 -7.30 12.76
C GLU A 49 -10.57 -8.15 11.66
N LEU A 50 -9.83 -8.45 10.59
CA LEU A 50 -10.28 -9.33 9.51
C LEU A 50 -10.25 -10.80 9.95
N GLU A 51 -9.23 -11.22 10.69
CA GLU A 51 -9.13 -12.56 11.30
C GLU A 51 -10.29 -12.80 12.30
N GLU A 52 -10.62 -11.82 13.14
CA GLU A 52 -11.78 -11.89 14.06
C GLU A 52 -13.10 -12.01 13.29
N ALA A 53 -13.26 -11.30 12.17
CA ALA A 53 -14.47 -11.41 11.35
C ALA A 53 -14.61 -12.80 10.69
N LEU A 54 -13.49 -13.39 10.28
CA LEU A 54 -13.46 -14.76 9.76
C LEU A 54 -13.76 -15.79 10.85
N ALA A 55 -13.13 -15.66 12.02
CA ALA A 55 -13.27 -16.60 13.12
C ALA A 55 -14.70 -16.63 13.70
N ASP A 56 -15.34 -15.47 13.81
CA ASP A 56 -16.71 -15.34 14.33
C ASP A 56 -17.79 -15.58 13.26
N GLY A 57 -17.42 -15.93 12.03
CA GLY A 57 -18.36 -16.19 10.92
C GLY A 57 -19.07 -14.95 10.38
N ARG A 58 -18.56 -13.74 10.66
CA ARG A 58 -19.08 -12.48 10.08
C ARG A 58 -18.64 -12.27 8.64
N ALA A 59 -17.57 -12.93 8.22
CA ALA A 59 -17.06 -12.94 6.87
C ALA A 59 -16.56 -14.34 6.49
N ASP A 60 -16.65 -14.69 5.22
CA ASP A 60 -16.15 -15.97 4.69
C ASP A 60 -14.75 -15.85 4.09
N LEU A 61 -14.37 -14.64 3.65
CA LEU A 61 -13.11 -14.37 2.95
C LEU A 61 -12.55 -12.98 3.35
N ALA A 62 -11.23 -12.89 3.51
CA ALA A 62 -10.52 -11.63 3.69
C ALA A 62 -9.64 -11.31 2.47
N VAL A 63 -9.72 -10.06 1.98
CA VAL A 63 -8.96 -9.59 0.82
C VAL A 63 -7.85 -8.64 1.27
N HIS A 64 -6.60 -9.03 1.02
CA HIS A 64 -5.42 -8.26 1.43
C HIS A 64 -4.58 -7.79 0.23
N SER A 65 -3.81 -6.75 0.47
CA SER A 65 -2.56 -6.58 -0.29
C SER A 65 -1.54 -7.60 0.25
N MET A 66 -0.99 -8.43 -0.64
CA MET A 66 -0.11 -9.53 -0.25
C MET A 66 1.10 -9.11 0.62
N LYS A 67 1.64 -7.91 0.38
CA LYS A 67 2.75 -7.35 1.17
C LYS A 67 2.42 -7.12 2.65
N ASP A 68 1.14 -7.08 2.99
CA ASP A 68 0.62 -6.80 4.33
C ASP A 68 0.14 -8.10 5.03
N VAL A 69 0.22 -9.25 4.35
CA VAL A 69 -0.06 -10.58 4.91
C VAL A 69 1.17 -11.07 5.70
N PRO A 70 1.00 -11.61 6.92
CA PRO A 70 2.11 -12.13 7.70
C PRO A 70 2.78 -13.33 7.02
N MET A 71 4.09 -13.49 7.25
CA MET A 71 4.85 -14.62 6.71
C MET A 71 4.38 -15.97 7.27
N VAL A 72 4.00 -16.01 8.55
CA VAL A 72 3.42 -17.17 9.21
C VAL A 72 1.92 -16.90 9.35
N MET A 73 1.11 -17.73 8.70
CA MET A 73 -0.34 -17.66 8.87
C MET A 73 -0.71 -18.14 10.28
N PRO A 74 -1.61 -17.46 11.00
CA PRO A 74 -2.09 -17.96 12.28
C PRO A 74 -2.89 -19.25 12.06
N ASP A 75 -2.92 -20.10 13.10
CA ASP A 75 -3.66 -21.35 13.08
C ASP A 75 -5.14 -21.11 12.78
N GLY A 76 -5.74 -22.01 11.98
CA GLY A 76 -7.13 -21.90 11.55
C GLY A 76 -7.35 -21.03 10.30
N PHE A 77 -6.32 -20.32 9.82
CA PHE A 77 -6.39 -19.56 8.57
C PHE A 77 -5.51 -20.16 7.48
N ALA A 78 -5.97 -20.03 6.25
CA ALA A 78 -5.22 -20.45 5.06
C ALA A 78 -5.29 -19.38 3.97
N MET A 79 -4.23 -19.30 3.17
CA MET A 79 -4.23 -18.50 1.97
C MET A 79 -4.99 -19.24 0.86
N ALA A 80 -6.25 -18.88 0.65
CA ALA A 80 -7.12 -19.56 -0.30
C ALA A 80 -6.75 -19.29 -1.77
N ALA A 81 -6.26 -18.09 -2.08
CA ALA A 81 -5.94 -17.70 -3.46
C ALA A 81 -4.92 -16.56 -3.53
N ILE A 82 -4.20 -16.51 -4.65
CA ILE A 82 -3.36 -15.39 -5.06
C ILE A 82 -3.88 -14.91 -6.41
N SER A 83 -4.25 -13.63 -6.51
CA SER A 83 -4.69 -13.06 -7.77
C SER A 83 -3.53 -12.79 -8.73
N GLU A 84 -3.86 -12.55 -10.00
CA GLU A 84 -2.88 -12.13 -10.99
C GLU A 84 -2.13 -10.88 -10.50
N ARG A 85 -0.80 -10.92 -10.66
CA ARG A 85 0.10 -9.93 -10.11
C ARG A 85 0.12 -8.70 -10.99
N GLU A 86 -0.33 -7.58 -10.42
CA GLU A 86 -0.12 -6.26 -11.02
C GLU A 86 1.36 -5.85 -10.97
N ASP A 87 1.74 -4.81 -11.72
CA ASP A 87 3.09 -4.26 -11.75
C ASP A 87 3.74 -4.13 -10.35
N PRO A 88 4.77 -4.95 -10.06
CA PRO A 88 5.35 -5.04 -8.71
C PRO A 88 6.34 -3.91 -8.41
N ARG A 89 6.65 -3.06 -9.40
CA ARG A 89 7.69 -2.04 -9.29
C ARG A 89 7.27 -0.86 -8.41
N ASP A 90 8.28 -0.18 -7.89
CA ASP A 90 8.08 1.11 -7.23
C ASP A 90 7.94 2.21 -8.29
N ALA A 91 7.10 3.19 -8.00
CA ALA A 91 6.85 4.36 -8.82
C ALA A 91 7.46 5.59 -8.15
N PHE A 92 8.24 6.34 -8.92
CA PHE A 92 8.66 7.69 -8.60
C PHE A 92 7.54 8.65 -8.97
N VAL A 93 7.11 9.45 -8.00
CA VAL A 93 6.02 10.42 -8.15
C VAL A 93 6.55 11.79 -7.76
N SER A 94 6.54 12.72 -8.71
CA SER A 94 6.93 14.11 -8.50
C SER A 94 6.11 15.02 -9.41
N ASN A 95 5.86 16.24 -8.95
CA ASN A 95 5.19 17.27 -9.74
C ASN A 95 6.14 18.04 -10.66
N ARG A 96 7.46 17.93 -10.43
CA ARG A 96 8.47 18.80 -11.04
C ARG A 96 9.60 18.05 -11.75
N PHE A 97 9.89 16.83 -11.31
CA PHE A 97 11.06 16.09 -11.77
C PHE A 97 10.65 14.79 -12.47
N ALA A 98 11.44 14.35 -13.44
CA ALA A 98 11.18 13.14 -14.19
C ALA A 98 11.72 11.86 -13.52
N GLY A 99 12.64 11.99 -12.56
CA GLY A 99 13.29 10.85 -11.92
C GLY A 99 14.13 11.25 -10.70
N LEU A 100 14.69 10.25 -10.01
CA LEU A 100 15.53 10.44 -8.83
C LEU A 100 16.85 11.14 -9.17
N GLU A 101 17.40 10.84 -10.34
CA GLU A 101 18.66 11.39 -10.87
C GLU A 101 18.56 12.90 -11.11
N ALA A 102 17.36 13.38 -11.44
CA ALA A 102 17.06 14.78 -11.71
C ALA A 102 16.86 15.62 -10.44
N LEU A 103 16.79 14.99 -9.26
CA LEU A 103 16.61 15.72 -8.01
C LEU A 103 17.92 16.44 -7.60
N PRO A 104 17.85 17.76 -7.29
CA PRO A 104 18.96 18.49 -6.67
C PRO A 104 19.41 17.86 -5.36
N ALA A 105 20.68 18.05 -5.00
CA ALA A 105 21.19 17.66 -3.68
C ALA A 105 20.37 18.34 -2.56
N GLY A 106 20.14 17.62 -1.47
CA GLY A 106 19.28 18.07 -0.37
C GLY A 106 17.77 17.93 -0.61
N SER A 107 17.33 17.50 -1.80
CA SER A 107 15.90 17.29 -2.07
C SER A 107 15.31 16.22 -1.14
N VAL A 108 14.09 16.49 -0.66
CA VAL A 108 13.37 15.60 0.26
C VAL A 108 12.52 14.58 -0.51
N VAL A 109 12.74 13.29 -0.25
CA VAL A 109 11.97 12.17 -0.81
C VAL A 109 11.15 11.51 0.30
N GLY A 110 9.82 11.46 0.12
CA GLY A 110 8.89 10.92 1.10
C GLY A 110 8.69 9.41 1.01
N THR A 111 9.06 8.67 2.06
CA THR A 111 8.70 7.25 2.26
C THR A 111 8.87 6.83 3.72
N SER A 112 7.93 6.02 4.25
CA SER A 112 8.10 5.33 5.55
C SER A 112 8.48 3.84 5.41
N SER A 113 8.81 3.39 4.20
CA SER A 113 9.28 2.02 3.98
C SER A 113 10.80 1.95 4.17
N GLN A 114 11.25 1.20 5.18
CA GLN A 114 12.68 0.97 5.42
C GLN A 114 13.38 0.32 4.20
N ARG A 115 12.68 -0.58 3.49
CA ARG A 115 13.18 -1.16 2.23
C ARG A 115 13.52 -0.07 1.22
N ARG A 116 12.60 0.87 0.98
CA ARG A 116 12.80 1.95 0.00
C ARG A 116 13.85 2.95 0.49
N GLU A 117 13.80 3.31 1.76
CA GLU A 117 14.77 4.23 2.36
C GLU A 117 16.21 3.71 2.25
N SER A 118 16.44 2.44 2.61
CA SER A 118 17.77 1.82 2.52
C SER A 118 18.31 1.88 1.09
N GLN A 119 17.48 1.53 0.09
CA GLN A 119 17.87 1.57 -1.33
C GLN A 119 18.14 3.00 -1.81
N LEU A 120 17.31 3.97 -1.41
CA LEU A 120 17.49 5.38 -1.75
C LEU A 120 18.78 5.94 -1.15
N ARG A 121 19.06 5.67 0.13
CA ARG A 121 20.28 6.15 0.80
C ARG A 121 21.54 5.56 0.21
N ALA A 122 21.50 4.28 -0.18
CA ALA A 122 22.63 3.62 -0.80
C ALA A 122 22.96 4.20 -2.19
N ARG A 123 21.95 4.45 -3.04
CA ARG A 123 22.14 4.88 -4.43
C ARG A 123 22.19 6.40 -4.60
N TYR A 124 21.49 7.15 -3.75
CA TYR A 124 21.34 8.60 -3.82
C TYR A 124 21.66 9.26 -2.47
N PRO A 125 22.90 9.15 -1.95
CA PRO A 125 23.26 9.62 -0.61
C PRO A 125 23.10 11.14 -0.43
N ARG A 126 23.01 11.89 -1.52
CA ARG A 126 22.78 13.35 -1.53
C ARG A 126 21.32 13.75 -1.26
N LEU A 127 20.38 12.81 -1.23
CA LEU A 127 18.96 13.07 -1.01
C LEU A 127 18.60 12.90 0.46
N VAL A 128 17.65 13.70 0.92
CA VAL A 128 17.08 13.57 2.27
C VAL A 128 15.86 12.66 2.19
N VAL A 129 15.82 11.61 2.99
CA VAL A 129 14.64 10.72 3.07
C VAL A 129 13.86 11.06 4.34
N GLU A 130 12.59 11.40 4.17
CA GLU A 130 11.69 11.75 5.27
C GLU A 130 10.47 10.81 5.32
N PRO A 131 9.92 10.55 6.52
CA PRO A 131 8.76 9.69 6.67
C PRO A 131 7.54 10.30 5.99
N LEU A 132 6.76 9.45 5.31
CA LEU A 132 5.52 9.82 4.65
C LEU A 132 4.41 8.81 4.96
N ARG A 133 3.34 9.31 5.58
CA ARG A 133 2.20 8.53 6.08
C ARG A 133 0.86 9.02 5.57
N GLY A 134 -0.14 8.15 5.72
CA GLY A 134 -1.50 8.30 5.22
C GLY A 134 -1.81 7.30 4.13
N ASN A 135 -3.07 7.27 3.70
CA ASN A 135 -3.47 6.56 2.49
C ASN A 135 -2.88 7.23 1.23
N LEU A 136 -3.07 6.63 0.07
CA LEU A 136 -2.47 7.10 -1.18
C LEU A 136 -2.87 8.56 -1.49
N GLN A 137 -4.13 8.92 -1.30
CA GLN A 137 -4.64 10.27 -1.53
C GLN A 137 -3.98 11.29 -0.60
N THR A 138 -3.88 10.98 0.70
CA THR A 138 -3.19 11.86 1.67
C THR A 138 -1.72 12.07 1.29
N ARG A 139 -1.05 11.02 0.80
CA ARG A 139 0.35 11.10 0.38
C ARG A 139 0.53 11.97 -0.87
N LEU A 140 -0.34 11.80 -1.86
CA LEU A 140 -0.34 12.66 -3.04
C LEU A 140 -0.63 14.11 -2.68
N LYS A 141 -1.60 14.36 -1.80
CA LYS A 141 -1.88 15.71 -1.31
C LYS A 141 -0.66 16.34 -0.62
N LYS A 142 0.05 15.61 0.24
CA LYS A 142 1.28 16.12 0.88
C LYS A 142 2.40 16.44 -0.14
N LEU A 143 2.48 15.69 -1.23
CA LEU A 143 3.36 16.02 -2.35
C LEU A 143 2.89 17.31 -3.07
N ASP A 144 1.60 17.41 -3.35
CA ASP A 144 0.97 18.53 -4.06
C ASP A 144 1.07 19.83 -3.26
N ASP A 145 0.98 19.75 -1.94
CA ASP A 145 1.17 20.87 -1.00
C ASP A 145 2.65 21.29 -0.86
N GLY A 146 3.57 20.63 -1.57
CA GLY A 146 4.99 21.00 -1.61
C GLY A 146 5.84 20.45 -0.46
N GLY A 147 5.30 19.57 0.38
CA GLY A 147 6.03 18.98 1.52
C GLY A 147 7.17 18.04 1.12
N TYR A 148 7.22 17.61 -0.14
CA TYR A 148 8.25 16.71 -0.67
C TYR A 148 8.64 17.11 -2.10
N ALA A 149 9.89 16.88 -2.50
CA ALA A 149 10.29 17.01 -3.90
C ALA A 149 9.79 15.82 -4.73
N ALA A 150 9.73 14.64 -4.12
CA ALA A 150 9.16 13.43 -4.68
C ALA A 150 8.69 12.48 -3.58
N ILE A 151 7.85 11.52 -3.91
CA ILE A 151 7.46 10.41 -3.03
C ILE A 151 7.58 9.09 -3.79
N ILE A 152 7.81 8.00 -3.05
CA ILE A 152 7.86 6.66 -3.64
C ILE A 152 6.59 5.88 -3.28
N LEU A 153 5.86 5.43 -4.28
CA LEU A 153 4.64 4.63 -4.16
C LEU A 153 4.78 3.29 -4.89
N ALA A 154 3.84 2.37 -4.68
CA ALA A 154 3.79 1.15 -5.49
C ALA A 154 3.03 1.46 -6.80
N ALA A 155 3.58 1.07 -7.95
CA ALA A 155 2.95 1.32 -9.25
C ALA A 155 1.53 0.71 -9.32
N ALA A 156 1.37 -0.52 -8.81
CA ALA A 156 0.07 -1.19 -8.72
C ALA A 156 -1.00 -0.36 -7.99
N GLY A 157 -0.64 0.32 -6.90
CA GLY A 157 -1.59 1.14 -6.13
C GLY A 157 -2.12 2.32 -6.93
N LEU A 158 -1.26 2.98 -7.70
CA LEU A 158 -1.62 4.10 -8.57
C LEU A 158 -2.48 3.62 -9.75
N LYS A 159 -2.07 2.55 -10.43
CA LYS A 159 -2.80 1.96 -11.57
C LYS A 159 -4.22 1.55 -11.20
N ARG A 160 -4.38 0.83 -10.09
CA ARG A 160 -5.69 0.39 -9.58
C ARG A 160 -6.64 1.54 -9.33
N LEU A 161 -6.14 2.69 -8.90
CA LEU A 161 -6.94 3.87 -8.61
C LEU A 161 -7.12 4.82 -9.82
N GLY A 162 -6.67 4.42 -11.01
CA GLY A 162 -6.74 5.27 -12.21
C GLY A 162 -5.76 6.45 -12.18
N LEU A 163 -4.72 6.38 -11.34
CA LEU A 163 -3.75 7.45 -11.10
C LEU A 163 -2.40 7.18 -11.78
N ALA A 164 -2.40 6.40 -12.87
CA ALA A 164 -1.18 6.06 -13.61
C ALA A 164 -0.44 7.30 -14.14
N ALA A 165 -1.17 8.37 -14.49
CA ALA A 165 -0.58 9.64 -14.93
C ALA A 165 0.27 10.35 -13.85
N ARG A 166 0.14 9.97 -12.57
CA ARG A 166 1.00 10.49 -11.49
C ARG A 166 2.40 9.86 -11.48
N ILE A 167 2.61 8.78 -12.24
CA ILE A 167 3.90 8.09 -12.30
C ILE A 167 4.83 8.89 -13.22
N ALA A 168 5.81 9.58 -12.64
CA ALA A 168 6.84 10.28 -13.40
C ALA A 168 7.88 9.29 -13.95
N ALA A 169 8.26 8.28 -13.16
CA ALA A 169 9.07 7.17 -13.62
C ALA A 169 8.75 5.88 -12.87
N ILE A 170 9.00 4.75 -13.53
CA ILE A 170 9.02 3.43 -12.90
C ILE A 170 10.46 3.10 -12.51
N LEU A 171 10.65 2.65 -11.27
CA LEU A 171 11.95 2.23 -10.76
C LEU A 171 12.19 0.76 -11.11
N PRO A 172 13.32 0.41 -11.77
CA PRO A 172 13.65 -0.97 -12.13
C PRO A 172 14.07 -1.82 -10.92
#